data_AF-A0A076I2T5-F1
#
_entry.id   AF-A0A076I2T5-F1
#
_cell.length_a   1.000
_cell.length_b   1.000
_cell.length_c   1.000
_cell.angle_alpha   90.00
_cell.angle_beta   90.00
_cell.angle_gamma   90.00
#
_symmetry.space_group_name_H-M   'P 1'
#
loop_
_entity.id
_entity.type
_entity.pdbx_description
1 polymer ?
#
loop_
_entity_poly.entity_id
_entity_poly.type
_entity_poly.pdbx_seq_one_letter_code
_entity_poly.pdbx_strand_id
1 'polypeptide(L)'
;MLTFAPSLRRLLRRSDARYDYYAAQYQARTPAARAWYLAFYLLPGLLVYAAINVAPVYAAGLRLTGLAGPVYQYAWLIGITYGWHLLLPVLVLRYADGLPWRDIPDFLGLRRPDWAGCTWLLLLVFVVFTLLTLPYMRYVQQPLYQWLDQVPAFRIPAYSIFKSAEALYGFPPVWLALLLIGNFVGEEVYFRGYLQKKSAFLGRWNVPVNGVLFAVYHFFQIPQTWPLVVPTLIFPLLMHWRKSLYVVILFHLLINLGWSAVVQWALYGGGQ
;
A
#
# COMPACT_ATOMS: atom_id res chain seq x y z
N MET A 1 -21.86 10.13 17.45
CA MET A 1 -21.26 11.06 16.46
C MET A 1 -20.58 12.16 17.25
N LEU A 2 -19.25 12.26 17.22
CA LEU A 2 -18.54 13.37 17.86
C LEU A 2 -18.69 14.62 16.98
N THR A 3 -19.35 15.66 17.48
CA THR A 3 -19.47 16.96 16.81
C THR A 3 -18.18 17.76 16.99
N PHE A 4 -17.24 17.57 16.09
CA PHE A 4 -16.04 18.41 16.05
C PHE A 4 -16.39 19.84 15.67
N ALA A 5 -15.64 20.80 16.20
CA ALA A 5 -15.71 22.20 15.76
C ALA A 5 -15.57 22.29 14.23
N PRO A 6 -16.33 23.16 13.53
CA PRO A 6 -16.31 23.27 12.07
C PRO A 6 -14.90 23.44 11.47
N SER A 7 -14.00 24.11 12.20
CA SER A 7 -12.60 24.28 11.80
C SER A 7 -11.81 22.96 11.82
N LEU A 8 -11.99 22.13 12.85
CA LEU A 8 -11.35 20.82 12.92
C LEU A 8 -11.92 19.85 11.87
N ARG A 9 -13.23 19.92 11.60
CA ARG A 9 -13.84 19.13 10.52
C ARG A 9 -13.27 19.50 9.15
N ARG A 10 -13.07 20.80 8.86
CA ARG A 10 -12.42 21.27 7.61
C ARG A 10 -10.95 20.90 7.55
N LEU A 11 -10.26 20.93 8.69
CA LEU A 11 -8.86 20.52 8.78
C LEU A 11 -8.69 19.04 8.49
N LEU A 12 -9.58 18.18 8.99
CA LEU A 12 -9.49 16.74 8.75
C LEU A 12 -10.06 16.37 7.38
N ARG A 13 -11.26 16.84 7.04
CA ARG A 13 -12.01 16.42 5.86
C ARG A 13 -12.10 17.51 4.80
N ARG A 14 -11.57 17.19 3.62
CA ARG A 14 -11.71 18.00 2.40
C ARG A 14 -12.92 17.52 1.59
N SER A 15 -13.76 18.46 1.16
CA SER A 15 -14.75 18.20 0.12
C SER A 15 -14.08 18.19 -1.26
N ASP A 16 -14.45 17.24 -2.10
CA ASP A 16 -13.97 17.16 -3.48
C ASP A 16 -15.05 16.48 -4.31
N ALA A 17 -15.82 17.29 -5.04
CA ALA A 17 -16.96 16.81 -5.82
C ALA A 17 -16.53 15.93 -7.01
N ARG A 18 -15.32 16.13 -7.54
CA ARG A 18 -14.81 15.30 -8.65
C ARG A 18 -14.46 13.91 -8.15
N TYR A 19 -13.79 13.82 -7.01
CA TYR A 19 -13.54 12.54 -6.36
C TYR A 19 -14.85 11.77 -6.11
N ASP A 20 -15.87 12.45 -5.55
CA ASP A 20 -17.17 11.84 -5.26
C ASP A 20 -17.89 11.41 -6.54
N TYR A 21 -17.84 12.23 -7.59
CA TYR A 21 -18.36 11.90 -8.92
C TYR A 21 -17.71 10.62 -9.48
N TYR A 22 -16.37 10.54 -9.48
CA TYR A 22 -15.69 9.37 -10.02
C TYR A 22 -15.96 8.10 -9.20
N ALA A 23 -15.98 8.20 -7.87
CA ALA A 23 -16.32 7.08 -7.00
C ALA A 23 -17.76 6.60 -7.25
N ALA A 24 -18.73 7.51 -7.44
CA ALA A 24 -20.11 7.16 -7.72
C ALA A 24 -20.27 6.53 -9.12
N GLN A 25 -19.62 7.10 -10.13
CA GLN A 25 -19.81 6.72 -11.53
C GLN A 25 -19.11 5.41 -11.89
N TYR A 26 -17.87 5.20 -11.43
CA TYR A 26 -16.97 4.14 -11.90
C TYR A 26 -16.76 2.99 -10.92
N GLN A 27 -17.50 2.95 -9.81
CA GLN A 27 -17.55 1.78 -8.93
C GLN A 27 -18.12 0.55 -9.63
N ALA A 28 -17.75 -0.64 -9.15
CA ALA A 28 -18.26 -1.90 -9.67
C ALA A 28 -19.77 -2.07 -9.42
N ARG A 29 -20.55 -2.28 -10.49
CA ARG A 29 -22.02 -2.36 -10.41
C ARG A 29 -22.55 -3.79 -10.30
N THR A 30 -21.97 -4.73 -11.05
CA THR A 30 -22.42 -6.14 -11.06
C THR A 30 -21.74 -6.96 -9.96
N PRO A 31 -22.37 -8.03 -9.44
CA PRO A 31 -21.74 -8.92 -8.46
C PRO A 31 -20.40 -9.48 -8.93
N ALA A 32 -20.30 -9.88 -10.19
CA ALA A 32 -19.06 -10.37 -10.79
C ALA A 32 -17.96 -9.30 -10.77
N ALA A 33 -18.26 -8.07 -11.18
CA ALA A 33 -17.29 -6.98 -11.12
C ALA A 33 -16.88 -6.66 -9.68
N ARG A 34 -17.82 -6.69 -8.72
CA ARG A 34 -17.51 -6.46 -7.29
C ARG A 34 -16.55 -7.52 -6.76
N ALA A 35 -16.82 -8.80 -7.02
CA ALA A 35 -15.94 -9.90 -6.65
C ALA A 35 -14.56 -9.76 -7.33
N TRP A 36 -14.54 -9.42 -8.62
CA TRP A 36 -13.33 -9.19 -9.38
C TRP A 36 -12.46 -8.10 -8.75
N TYR A 37 -13.03 -6.93 -8.45
CA TYR A 37 -12.26 -5.83 -7.87
C TYR A 37 -11.79 -6.11 -6.45
N LEU A 38 -12.50 -6.93 -5.66
CA LEU A 38 -12.01 -7.39 -4.36
C LEU A 38 -10.84 -8.37 -4.52
N ALA A 39 -10.94 -9.31 -5.47
CA ALA A 39 -9.83 -10.22 -5.79
C ALA A 39 -8.61 -9.45 -6.33
N PHE A 40 -8.83 -8.38 -7.09
CA PHE A 40 -7.77 -7.54 -7.68
C PHE A 40 -6.86 -6.88 -6.64
N TYR A 41 -7.33 -6.69 -5.39
CA TYR A 41 -6.44 -6.26 -4.32
C TYR A 41 -5.34 -7.29 -4.03
N LEU A 42 -5.67 -8.58 -4.12
CA LEU A 42 -4.82 -9.67 -3.64
C LEU A 42 -3.93 -10.25 -4.73
N LEU A 43 -4.37 -10.19 -5.99
CA LEU A 43 -3.66 -10.78 -7.13
C LEU A 43 -2.19 -10.38 -7.26
N PRO A 44 -1.78 -9.09 -7.25
CA PRO A 44 -0.36 -8.75 -7.38
C PRO A 44 0.48 -9.40 -6.28
N GLY A 45 -0.04 -9.39 -5.06
CA GLY A 45 0.54 -10.05 -3.90
C GLY A 45 0.73 -11.55 -4.03
N LEU A 46 -0.32 -12.24 -4.48
CA LEU A 46 -0.32 -13.68 -4.72
C LEU A 46 0.66 -14.06 -5.83
N LEU A 47 0.76 -13.24 -6.88
CA LEU A 47 1.72 -13.44 -7.97
C LEU A 47 3.17 -13.31 -7.48
N VAL A 48 3.48 -12.28 -6.70
CA VAL A 48 4.82 -12.12 -6.09
C VAL A 48 5.12 -13.30 -5.16
N TYR A 49 4.17 -13.68 -4.30
CA TYR A 49 4.33 -14.83 -3.41
C TYR A 49 4.59 -16.13 -4.19
N ALA A 50 3.81 -16.41 -5.24
CA ALA A 50 4.01 -17.59 -6.07
C ALA A 50 5.37 -17.56 -6.78
N ALA A 51 5.75 -16.42 -7.35
CA ALA A 51 6.98 -16.30 -8.12
C ALA A 51 8.26 -16.33 -7.27
N ILE A 52 8.19 -15.80 -6.04
CA ILE A 52 9.35 -15.58 -5.17
C ILE A 52 9.38 -16.54 -3.99
N ASN A 53 8.25 -16.86 -3.35
CA ASN A 53 8.27 -17.64 -2.11
C ASN A 53 8.01 -19.14 -2.32
N VAL A 54 7.42 -19.55 -3.46
CA VAL A 54 7.20 -20.96 -3.79
C VAL A 54 8.44 -21.53 -4.48
N ALA A 55 9.25 -22.28 -3.73
CA ALA A 55 10.60 -22.67 -4.16
C ALA A 55 10.67 -23.37 -5.53
N PRO A 56 9.77 -24.32 -5.88
CA PRO A 56 9.78 -24.92 -7.23
C PRO A 56 9.55 -23.90 -8.35
N VAL A 57 8.65 -22.92 -8.13
CA VAL A 57 8.33 -21.86 -9.11
C VAL A 57 9.49 -20.88 -9.23
N TYR A 58 10.06 -20.45 -8.10
CA TYR A 58 11.26 -19.61 -8.09
C TYR A 58 12.42 -20.27 -8.85
N ALA A 59 12.72 -21.54 -8.55
CA ALA A 59 13.80 -22.27 -9.22
C ALA A 59 13.55 -22.44 -10.73
N ALA A 60 12.30 -22.68 -11.14
CA ALA A 60 11.94 -22.71 -12.55
C ALA A 60 12.13 -21.35 -13.23
N GLY A 61 11.73 -20.26 -12.57
CA GLY A 61 11.91 -18.90 -13.04
C GLY A 61 13.39 -18.53 -13.27
N LEU A 62 14.27 -18.91 -12.34
CA LEU A 62 15.72 -18.72 -12.50
C LEU A 62 16.26 -19.51 -13.70
N ARG A 63 15.86 -20.78 -13.87
CA ARG A 63 16.28 -21.59 -15.02
C ARG A 63 15.80 -21.04 -16.36
N LEU A 64 14.55 -20.55 -16.42
CA LEU A 64 13.96 -20.01 -17.65
C LEU A 64 14.57 -18.68 -18.07
N THR A 65 14.89 -17.82 -17.10
CA THR A 65 15.37 -16.46 -17.39
C THR A 65 16.89 -16.33 -17.41
N GLY A 66 17.61 -17.25 -16.77
CA GLY A 66 19.06 -17.16 -16.58
C GLY A 66 19.50 -16.04 -15.63
N LEU A 67 18.56 -15.38 -14.94
CA LEU A 67 18.86 -14.27 -14.05
C LEU A 67 19.43 -14.74 -12.70
N ALA A 68 20.28 -13.92 -12.10
CA ALA A 68 20.68 -14.09 -10.71
C ALA A 68 19.47 -13.92 -9.77
N GLY A 69 19.46 -14.65 -8.65
CA GLY A 69 18.35 -14.69 -7.70
C GLY A 69 17.79 -13.31 -7.29
N PRO A 70 18.63 -12.40 -6.76
CA PRO A 70 18.18 -11.06 -6.40
C PRO A 70 17.64 -10.25 -7.59
N VAL A 71 18.26 -10.37 -8.76
CA VAL A 71 17.84 -9.67 -9.99
C VAL A 71 16.47 -10.17 -10.46
N TYR A 72 16.24 -11.48 -10.41
CA TYR A 72 14.95 -12.08 -10.75
C TYR A 72 13.81 -11.56 -9.84
N GLN A 73 14.05 -11.54 -8.53
CA GLN A 73 13.06 -11.06 -7.56
C GLN A 73 12.78 -9.56 -7.72
N TYR A 74 13.82 -8.78 -8.00
CA TYR A 74 13.69 -7.37 -8.29
C TYR A 74 12.92 -7.10 -9.58
N ALA A 75 13.14 -7.90 -10.64
CA ALA A 75 12.39 -7.79 -11.88
C ALA A 75 10.88 -8.00 -11.66
N TRP A 76 10.50 -8.95 -10.79
CA TRP A 76 9.11 -9.11 -10.36
C TRP A 76 8.56 -7.89 -9.63
N LEU A 77 9.34 -7.31 -8.71
CA LEU A 77 8.94 -6.09 -8.02
C LEU A 77 8.72 -4.92 -8.98
N ILE A 78 9.60 -4.73 -9.98
CA ILE A 78 9.40 -3.72 -11.03
C ILE A 78 8.16 -4.01 -11.86
N GLY A 79 7.98 -5.27 -12.29
CA GLY A 79 6.81 -5.68 -13.07
C GLY A 79 5.50 -5.40 -12.33
N ILE A 80 5.45 -5.66 -11.03
CA ILE A 80 4.27 -5.38 -10.21
C ILE A 80 4.11 -3.89 -9.94
N THR A 81 5.13 -3.20 -9.46
CA THR A 81 4.98 -1.79 -9.06
C THR A 81 4.79 -0.84 -10.25
N TYR A 82 5.51 -1.02 -11.35
CA TYR A 82 5.37 -0.17 -12.53
C TYR A 82 4.35 -0.70 -13.52
N GLY A 83 4.35 -2.01 -13.78
CA GLY A 83 3.39 -2.62 -14.71
C GLY A 83 1.99 -2.70 -14.09
N TRP A 84 1.85 -3.35 -12.94
CA TRP A 84 0.54 -3.57 -12.34
C TRP A 84 0.03 -2.36 -11.55
N HIS A 85 0.83 -1.73 -10.71
CA HIS A 85 0.33 -0.68 -9.84
C HIS A 85 0.23 0.69 -10.51
N LEU A 86 1.12 1.02 -11.45
CA LEU A 86 1.07 2.30 -12.19
C LEU A 86 0.38 2.17 -13.56
N LEU A 87 0.89 1.31 -14.43
CA LEU A 87 0.45 1.28 -15.83
C LEU A 87 -0.95 0.68 -15.97
N LEU A 88 -1.23 -0.47 -15.35
CA LEU A 88 -2.52 -1.16 -15.48
C LEU A 88 -3.72 -0.29 -15.11
N PRO A 89 -3.80 0.41 -13.95
CA PRO A 89 -4.96 1.25 -13.66
C PRO A 89 -5.16 2.35 -14.70
N VAL A 90 -4.08 2.93 -15.24
CA VAL A 90 -4.17 3.92 -16.32
C VAL A 90 -4.74 3.30 -17.60
N LEU A 91 -4.27 2.11 -17.99
CA LEU A 91 -4.77 1.40 -19.16
C LEU A 91 -6.25 0.99 -19.00
N VAL A 92 -6.63 0.46 -17.84
CA VAL A 92 -8.03 0.07 -17.58
C VAL A 92 -8.94 1.29 -17.59
N LEU A 93 -8.53 2.40 -16.95
CA LEU A 93 -9.31 3.64 -16.98
C LEU A 93 -9.46 4.18 -18.40
N ARG A 94 -8.42 4.10 -19.22
CA ARG A 94 -8.46 4.58 -20.60
C ARG A 94 -9.33 3.71 -21.49
N TYR A 95 -9.08 2.41 -21.50
CA TYR A 95 -9.58 1.50 -22.54
C TYR A 95 -10.82 0.72 -22.11
N ALA A 96 -10.96 0.37 -20.83
CA ALA A 96 -12.14 -0.34 -20.34
C ALA A 96 -13.22 0.63 -19.82
N ASP A 97 -12.80 1.68 -19.11
CA ASP A 97 -13.75 2.67 -18.55
C ASP A 97 -13.99 3.87 -19.47
N GLY A 98 -13.22 4.01 -20.55
CA GLY A 98 -13.39 5.06 -21.55
C GLY A 98 -13.04 6.47 -21.07
N LEU A 99 -12.28 6.63 -19.98
CA LEU A 99 -11.86 7.97 -19.54
C LEU A 99 -10.93 8.62 -20.57
N PRO A 100 -11.08 9.91 -20.86
CA PRO A 100 -10.09 10.64 -21.63
C PRO A 100 -8.82 10.85 -20.78
N TRP A 101 -7.65 10.91 -21.44
CA TRP A 101 -6.36 11.06 -20.77
C TRP A 101 -6.30 12.21 -19.76
N ARG A 102 -6.97 13.33 -20.07
CA ARG A 102 -7.04 14.52 -19.21
C ARG A 102 -7.78 14.31 -17.88
N ASP A 103 -8.63 13.28 -17.80
CA ASP A 103 -9.46 12.99 -16.63
C ASP A 103 -8.86 11.88 -15.74
N ILE A 104 -7.87 11.13 -16.24
CA ILE A 104 -7.21 10.06 -15.47
C ILE A 104 -6.48 10.62 -14.23
N PRO A 105 -5.71 11.72 -14.30
CA PRO A 105 -5.10 12.30 -13.10
C PRO A 105 -6.14 12.76 -12.07
N ASP A 106 -7.28 13.28 -12.52
CA ASP A 106 -8.39 13.66 -11.64
C ASP A 106 -8.99 12.43 -10.96
N PHE A 107 -9.24 11.38 -11.74
CA PHE A 107 -9.73 10.11 -11.24
C PHE A 107 -8.79 9.54 -10.20
N LEU A 108 -7.48 9.57 -10.42
CA LEU A 108 -6.49 9.02 -9.48
C LEU A 108 -6.30 9.91 -8.23
N GLY A 109 -6.79 11.15 -8.24
CA GLY A 109 -6.60 12.10 -7.14
C GLY A 109 -5.25 12.83 -7.20
N LEU A 110 -4.68 12.96 -8.40
CA LEU A 110 -3.39 13.58 -8.71
C LEU A 110 -3.51 15.01 -9.27
N ARG A 111 -4.72 15.56 -9.47
CA ARG A 111 -4.86 16.88 -10.12
C ARG A 111 -4.38 18.04 -9.27
N ARG A 112 -4.73 18.04 -7.97
CA ARG A 112 -4.57 19.21 -7.11
C ARG A 112 -3.86 18.81 -5.81
N PRO A 113 -2.61 19.28 -5.60
CA PRO A 113 -1.94 19.06 -4.33
C PRO A 113 -2.77 19.66 -3.20
N ASP A 114 -2.76 18.98 -2.06
CA ASP A 114 -3.43 19.41 -0.85
C ASP A 114 -2.39 19.89 0.14
N TRP A 115 -1.88 21.11 -0.06
CA TRP A 115 -0.75 21.63 0.72
C TRP A 115 -1.01 21.61 2.23
N ALA A 116 -2.24 21.90 2.67
CA ALA A 116 -2.61 21.80 4.08
C ALA A 116 -2.55 20.34 4.58
N GLY A 117 -3.01 19.40 3.75
CA GLY A 117 -2.88 17.96 4.01
C GLY A 117 -1.43 17.49 4.05
N CYS A 118 -0.58 17.96 3.13
CA CYS A 118 0.82 17.57 2.97
C CYS A 118 1.77 18.18 4.00
N THR A 119 1.31 19.12 4.83
CA THR A 119 2.14 19.83 5.82
C THR A 119 1.69 19.50 7.25
N TRP A 120 0.97 20.40 7.90
CA TRP A 120 0.64 20.31 9.32
C TRP A 120 -0.25 19.11 9.66
N LEU A 121 -1.21 18.77 8.78
CA LEU A 121 -2.05 17.61 9.01
C LEU A 121 -1.22 16.33 8.97
N LEU A 122 -0.28 16.20 8.02
CA LEU A 122 0.58 15.04 7.90
C LEU A 122 1.42 14.85 9.17
N LEU A 123 2.01 15.93 9.69
CA LEU A 123 2.77 15.91 10.94
C LEU A 123 1.90 15.51 12.13
N LEU A 124 0.71 16.10 12.26
CA LEU A 124 -0.24 15.75 13.32
C LEU A 124 -0.63 14.26 13.25
N VAL A 125 -1.02 13.79 12.06
CA VAL A 125 -1.40 12.40 11.86
C VAL A 125 -0.21 11.47 12.14
N PHE A 126 1.00 11.84 11.74
CA PHE A 126 2.21 11.06 12.02
C PHE A 126 2.50 10.96 13.52
N VAL A 127 2.39 12.06 14.27
CA VAL A 127 2.57 12.04 15.73
C VAL A 127 1.51 11.17 16.40
N VAL A 128 0.23 11.37 16.06
CA VAL A 128 -0.87 10.56 16.61
C VAL A 128 -0.69 9.08 16.24
N PHE A 129 -0.38 8.79 14.98
CA PHE A 129 -0.08 7.45 14.50
C PHE A 129 1.05 6.82 15.31
N THR A 130 2.17 7.54 15.50
CA THR A 130 3.33 7.05 16.25
C THR A 130 2.96 6.72 17.69
N LEU A 131 2.27 7.63 18.39
CA LEU A 131 1.84 7.42 19.78
C LEU A 131 0.91 6.22 19.93
N LEU A 132 0.00 6.02 18.99
CA LEU A 132 -0.95 4.90 19.01
C LEU A 132 -0.30 3.57 18.61
N THR A 133 0.66 3.59 17.67
CA THR A 133 1.23 2.37 17.08
C THR A 133 2.45 1.86 17.81
N LEU A 134 3.25 2.69 18.49
CA LEU A 134 4.38 2.20 19.28
C LEU A 134 4.00 1.13 20.33
N PRO A 135 2.97 1.31 21.18
CA PRO A 135 2.55 0.25 22.09
C PRO A 135 2.02 -0.97 21.34
N TYR A 136 1.32 -0.76 20.22
CA TYR A 136 0.86 -1.85 19.36
C TYR A 136 2.03 -2.68 18.81
N MET A 137 3.10 -2.02 18.35
CA MET A 137 4.30 -2.70 17.86
C MET A 137 4.94 -3.57 18.94
N ARG A 138 5.03 -3.04 20.16
CA ARG A 138 5.64 -3.76 21.29
C ARG A 138 4.81 -4.94 21.78
N TYR A 139 3.49 -4.77 21.91
CA TYR A 139 2.65 -5.74 22.61
C TYR A 139 1.81 -6.63 21.71
N VAL A 140 1.57 -6.24 20.46
CA VAL A 140 0.69 -6.97 19.52
C VAL A 140 1.45 -7.47 18.30
N GLN A 141 2.24 -6.59 17.67
CA GLN A 141 2.91 -6.92 16.40
C GLN A 141 3.91 -8.08 16.59
N GLN A 142 4.77 -8.03 17.61
CA GLN A 142 5.80 -9.04 17.81
C GLN A 142 5.24 -10.44 18.11
N PRO A 143 4.27 -10.64 19.03
CA PRO A 143 3.63 -11.94 19.22
C PRO A 143 2.96 -12.47 17.94
N LEU A 144 2.29 -11.61 17.18
CA LEU A 144 1.67 -12.00 15.91
C LEU A 144 2.70 -12.40 14.85
N TYR A 145 3.81 -11.66 14.75
CA TYR A 145 4.95 -12.03 13.89
C TYR A 145 5.43 -13.43 14.22
N GLN A 146 5.71 -13.70 15.51
CA GLN A 146 6.24 -14.99 15.97
C GLN A 146 5.27 -16.14 15.69
N TRP A 147 3.98 -15.92 15.94
CA TRP A 147 2.95 -16.91 15.65
C TRP A 147 2.83 -17.20 14.14
N LEU A 148 2.85 -16.17 13.29
CA LEU A 148 2.79 -16.35 11.84
C LEU A 148 4.04 -17.04 11.27
N ASP A 149 5.25 -16.72 11.78
CA ASP A 149 6.51 -17.32 11.30
C ASP A 149 6.69 -18.80 11.69
N GLN A 150 5.89 -19.29 12.64
CA GLN A 150 5.80 -20.72 12.99
C GLN A 150 5.06 -21.52 11.93
N VAL A 151 4.19 -20.90 11.12
CA VAL A 151 3.44 -21.58 10.05
C VAL A 151 4.36 -21.75 8.83
N PRO A 152 4.71 -22.99 8.42
CA PRO A 152 5.69 -23.21 7.35
C PRO A 152 5.33 -22.53 6.03
N ALA A 153 4.04 -22.47 5.69
CA ALA A 153 3.56 -21.80 4.48
C ALA A 153 3.68 -20.27 4.51
N PHE A 154 3.82 -19.66 5.69
CA PHE A 154 3.93 -18.20 5.83
C PHE A 154 5.38 -17.74 5.99
N ARG A 155 6.29 -18.67 6.31
CA ARG A 155 7.70 -18.35 6.51
C ARG A 155 8.31 -17.79 5.22
N ILE A 156 8.92 -16.63 5.35
CA ILE A 156 9.67 -16.00 4.25
C ILE A 156 10.92 -16.86 3.99
N PRO A 157 11.12 -17.39 2.77
CA PRO A 157 12.27 -18.24 2.47
C PRO A 157 13.60 -17.51 2.63
N ALA A 158 14.66 -18.23 2.98
CA ALA A 158 15.98 -17.65 3.22
C ALA A 158 16.59 -16.94 2.00
N TYR A 159 16.22 -17.36 0.79
CA TYR A 159 16.68 -16.76 -0.46
C TYR A 159 15.85 -15.54 -0.89
N SER A 160 14.74 -15.25 -0.20
CA SER A 160 13.85 -14.14 -0.56
C SER A 160 14.46 -12.80 -0.17
N ILE A 161 14.40 -11.81 -1.07
CA ILE A 161 14.86 -10.43 -0.81
C ILE A 161 14.07 -9.76 0.33
N PHE A 162 12.91 -10.31 0.69
CA PHE A 162 12.10 -9.81 1.80
C PHE A 162 12.51 -10.38 3.17
N LYS A 163 13.48 -11.29 3.22
CA LYS A 163 13.89 -11.92 4.48
C LYS A 163 14.51 -10.94 5.46
N SER A 164 15.23 -9.93 4.96
CA SER A 164 15.87 -8.89 5.77
C SER A 164 15.84 -7.54 5.05
N ALA A 165 15.97 -6.46 5.82
CA ALA A 165 16.11 -5.11 5.27
C ALA A 165 17.36 -4.98 4.39
N GLU A 166 18.46 -5.64 4.77
CA GLU A 166 19.69 -5.68 3.98
C GLU A 166 19.46 -6.32 2.60
N ALA A 167 18.72 -7.43 2.53
CA ALA A 167 18.43 -8.09 1.26
C ALA A 167 17.51 -7.24 0.36
N LEU A 168 16.57 -6.49 0.94
CA LEU A 168 15.66 -5.63 0.20
C LEU A 168 16.32 -4.33 -0.27
N TYR A 169 17.22 -3.77 0.54
CA TYR A 169 17.82 -2.45 0.30
C TYR A 169 19.29 -2.50 -0.16
N GLY A 170 19.89 -3.69 -0.28
CA GLY A 170 21.26 -3.89 -0.75
C GLY A 170 21.48 -3.74 -2.25
N PHE A 171 20.49 -3.26 -3.00
CA PHE A 171 20.59 -3.04 -4.45
C PHE A 171 21.35 -1.75 -4.78
N PRO A 172 21.90 -1.64 -6.03
CA PRO A 172 22.51 -0.39 -6.48
C PRO A 172 21.56 0.81 -6.33
N PRO A 173 22.05 2.02 -6.02
CA PRO A 173 21.21 3.17 -5.69
C PRO A 173 20.11 3.50 -6.71
N VAL A 174 20.38 3.33 -8.01
CA VAL A 174 19.36 3.57 -9.05
C VAL A 174 18.23 2.55 -9.00
N TRP A 175 18.52 1.30 -8.66
CA TRP A 175 17.52 0.24 -8.46
C TRP A 175 16.73 0.52 -7.17
N LEU A 176 17.41 0.95 -6.12
CA LEU A 176 16.72 1.35 -4.90
C LEU A 176 15.76 2.52 -5.16
N ALA A 177 16.19 3.55 -5.89
CA ALA A 177 15.34 4.69 -6.24
C ALA A 177 14.10 4.26 -7.03
N LEU A 178 14.26 3.39 -8.04
CA LEU A 178 13.14 2.85 -8.80
C LEU A 178 12.20 2.03 -7.91
N LEU A 179 12.74 1.19 -7.02
CA LEU A 179 11.94 0.41 -6.08
C LEU A 179 11.10 1.34 -5.20
N LEU A 180 11.71 2.38 -4.62
CA LEU A 180 11.02 3.32 -3.74
C LEU A 180 9.93 4.09 -4.49
N ILE A 181 10.18 4.57 -5.71
CA ILE A 181 9.15 5.24 -6.52
C ILE A 181 8.00 4.28 -6.83
N GLY A 182 8.29 3.08 -7.30
CA GLY A 182 7.26 2.08 -7.63
C GLY A 182 6.45 1.65 -6.41
N ASN A 183 7.13 1.42 -5.29
CA ASN A 183 6.52 1.02 -4.02
C ASN A 183 5.61 2.12 -3.48
N PHE A 184 6.10 3.36 -3.36
CA PHE A 184 5.33 4.42 -2.72
C PHE A 184 4.32 5.09 -3.64
N VAL A 185 4.68 5.37 -4.90
CA VAL A 185 3.77 6.03 -5.84
C VAL A 185 2.85 5.01 -6.48
N GLY A 186 3.41 3.88 -6.92
CA GLY A 186 2.63 2.84 -7.58
C GLY A 186 1.56 2.26 -6.69
N GLU A 187 1.91 1.78 -5.50
CA GLU A 187 0.90 1.20 -4.60
C GLU A 187 -0.22 2.19 -4.28
N GLU A 188 0.11 3.46 -4.04
CA GLU A 188 -0.91 4.46 -3.74
C GLU A 188 -1.81 4.72 -4.95
N VAL A 189 -1.25 4.86 -6.16
CA VAL A 189 -2.02 4.96 -7.40
C VAL A 189 -2.97 3.78 -7.55
N TYR A 190 -2.49 2.56 -7.28
CA TYR A 190 -3.29 1.35 -7.42
C TYR A 190 -4.36 1.21 -6.34
N PHE A 191 -3.98 1.22 -5.07
CA PHE A 191 -4.89 0.89 -3.97
C PHE A 191 -5.84 2.05 -3.61
N ARG A 192 -5.33 3.29 -3.60
CA ARG A 192 -6.07 4.48 -3.12
C ARG A 192 -6.57 5.33 -4.28
N GLY A 193 -5.75 5.48 -5.31
CA GLY A 193 -6.12 6.17 -6.54
C GLY A 193 -7.20 5.40 -7.31
N TYR A 194 -6.98 4.10 -7.53
CA TYR A 194 -7.81 3.28 -8.38
C TYR A 194 -8.80 2.38 -7.63
N LEU A 195 -8.32 1.37 -6.90
CA LEU A 195 -9.16 0.33 -6.32
C LEU A 195 -10.13 0.87 -5.28
N GLN A 196 -9.74 1.84 -4.43
CA GLN A 196 -10.64 2.43 -3.44
C GLN A 196 -11.87 3.11 -4.07
N LYS A 197 -11.76 3.64 -5.29
CA LYS A 197 -12.92 4.17 -6.04
C LYS A 197 -13.71 3.05 -6.68
N LYS A 198 -13.04 2.05 -7.25
CA LYS A 198 -13.70 0.86 -7.82
C LYS A 198 -14.51 0.07 -6.79
N SER A 199 -14.07 0.08 -5.53
CA SER A 199 -14.74 -0.55 -4.39
C SER A 199 -15.67 0.38 -3.59
N ALA A 200 -16.04 1.56 -4.14
CA ALA A 200 -16.94 2.48 -3.43
C ALA A 200 -18.33 1.90 -3.11
N PHE A 201 -18.73 0.81 -3.79
CA PHE A 201 -19.98 0.08 -3.51
C PHE A 201 -20.04 -0.50 -2.09
N LEU A 202 -18.91 -0.61 -1.39
CA LEU A 202 -18.83 -1.01 0.01
C LEU A 202 -19.33 0.08 0.97
N GLY A 203 -19.55 1.31 0.49
CA GLY A 203 -20.01 2.44 1.30
C GLY A 203 -19.09 2.70 2.50
N ARG A 204 -19.66 2.68 3.71
CA ARG A 204 -18.90 2.90 4.96
C ARG A 204 -17.82 1.84 5.21
N TRP A 205 -17.95 0.65 4.64
CA TRP A 205 -16.97 -0.43 4.80
C TRP A 205 -15.79 -0.33 3.83
N ASN A 206 -15.82 0.61 2.88
CA ASN A 206 -14.75 0.75 1.90
C ASN A 206 -13.39 1.02 2.56
N VAL A 207 -13.35 1.88 3.58
CA VAL A 207 -12.10 2.19 4.31
C VAL A 207 -11.52 0.97 5.02
N PRO A 208 -12.24 0.29 5.94
CA PRO A 208 -11.68 -0.87 6.63
C PRO A 208 -11.37 -2.04 5.69
N VAL A 209 -12.22 -2.31 4.68
CA VAL A 209 -11.95 -3.39 3.71
C VAL A 209 -10.70 -3.09 2.88
N ASN A 210 -10.54 -1.88 2.38
CA ASN A 210 -9.34 -1.49 1.62
C ASN A 210 -8.07 -1.62 2.47
N GLY A 211 -8.11 -1.20 3.75
CA GLY A 211 -6.97 -1.29 4.64
C GLY A 211 -6.59 -2.73 5.02
N VAL A 212 -7.59 -3.60 5.23
CA VAL A 212 -7.37 -5.03 5.47
C VAL A 212 -6.83 -5.72 4.22
N LEU A 213 -7.44 -5.52 3.06
CA LEU A 213 -6.97 -6.11 1.82
C LEU A 213 -5.57 -5.60 1.44
N PHE A 214 -5.24 -4.33 1.76
CA PHE A 214 -3.89 -3.80 1.62
C PHE A 214 -2.87 -4.42 2.59
N ALA A 215 -3.25 -4.82 3.79
CA ALA A 215 -2.34 -5.59 4.64
C ALA A 215 -2.14 -7.01 4.07
N VAL A 216 -3.26 -7.65 3.70
CA VAL A 216 -3.28 -9.05 3.28
C VAL A 216 -2.59 -9.28 1.94
N TYR A 217 -2.62 -8.33 0.99
CA TYR A 217 -1.95 -8.54 -0.30
C TYR A 217 -0.44 -8.76 -0.17
N HIS A 218 0.20 -8.38 0.94
CA HIS A 218 1.62 -8.66 1.16
C HIS A 218 1.87 -10.14 1.53
N PHE A 219 1.28 -11.10 0.80
CA PHE A 219 1.46 -12.54 0.98
C PHE A 219 2.93 -12.97 0.94
N PHE A 220 3.77 -12.23 0.23
CA PHE A 220 5.22 -12.47 0.15
C PHE A 220 5.98 -12.10 1.45
N GLN A 221 5.31 -11.45 2.41
CA GLN A 221 5.85 -10.94 3.67
C GLN A 221 4.93 -11.19 4.88
N ILE A 222 4.11 -12.25 4.86
CA ILE A 222 3.03 -12.48 5.85
C ILE A 222 3.43 -12.18 7.30
N PRO A 223 4.51 -12.78 7.87
CA PRO A 223 4.85 -12.53 9.27
C PRO A 223 5.21 -11.08 9.56
N GLN A 224 5.75 -10.35 8.58
CA GLN A 224 6.15 -8.95 8.73
C GLN A 224 4.95 -7.99 8.60
N THR A 225 4.07 -8.20 7.62
CA THR A 225 3.10 -7.19 7.18
C THR A 225 1.67 -7.44 7.68
N TRP A 226 1.24 -8.68 7.85
CA TRP A 226 -0.11 -8.97 8.37
C TRP A 226 -0.33 -8.47 9.80
N PRO A 227 0.67 -8.53 10.69
CA PRO A 227 0.57 -7.87 11.99
C PRO A 227 0.37 -6.36 11.92
N LEU A 228 0.60 -5.71 10.77
CA LEU A 228 0.40 -4.26 10.59
C LEU A 228 -1.01 -3.90 10.12
N VAL A 229 -1.95 -4.85 10.05
CA VAL A 229 -3.31 -4.63 9.54
C VAL A 229 -4.07 -3.48 10.22
N VAL A 230 -3.86 -3.27 11.52
CA VAL A 230 -4.48 -2.16 12.26
C VAL A 230 -3.80 -0.83 11.89
N PRO A 231 -2.46 -0.68 12.01
CA PRO A 231 -1.76 0.50 11.50
C PRO A 231 -2.11 0.87 10.06
N THR A 232 -2.23 -0.09 9.14
CA THR A 232 -2.47 0.20 7.72
C THR A 232 -3.85 0.81 7.42
N LEU A 233 -4.80 0.75 8.35
CA LEU A 233 -6.11 1.40 8.19
C LEU A 233 -6.02 2.92 7.99
N ILE A 234 -4.91 3.53 8.43
CA ILE A 234 -4.70 4.98 8.27
C ILE A 234 -4.61 5.41 6.81
N PHE A 235 -4.10 4.57 5.91
CA PHE A 235 -3.90 4.91 4.50
C PHE A 235 -5.22 5.16 3.75
N PRO A 236 -6.18 4.21 3.70
CA PRO A 236 -7.48 4.46 3.08
C PRO A 236 -8.29 5.51 3.84
N LEU A 237 -8.05 5.69 5.15
CA LEU A 237 -8.68 6.73 5.96
C LEU A 237 -8.20 8.13 5.56
N LEU A 238 -6.90 8.32 5.38
CA LEU A 238 -6.30 9.55 4.86
C LEU A 238 -6.82 9.86 3.45
N MET A 239 -6.91 8.85 2.58
CA MET A 239 -7.50 9.04 1.26
C MET A 239 -8.97 9.46 1.35
N HIS A 240 -9.74 8.84 2.25
CA HIS A 240 -11.15 9.18 2.46
C HIS A 240 -11.34 10.61 3.00
N TRP A 241 -10.45 11.05 3.88
CA TRP A 241 -10.49 12.38 4.47
C TRP A 241 -10.01 13.48 3.52
N ARG A 242 -8.91 13.24 2.81
CA ARG A 242 -8.21 14.29 2.03
C ARG A 242 -8.49 14.24 0.55
N LYS A 243 -8.88 13.08 0.03
CA LYS A 243 -9.19 12.87 -1.39
C LYS A 243 -8.06 13.35 -2.32
N SER A 244 -6.83 13.26 -1.83
CA SER A 244 -5.62 13.74 -2.47
C SER A 244 -4.56 12.66 -2.35
N LEU A 245 -4.13 12.14 -3.49
CA LEU A 245 -3.19 11.04 -3.51
C LEU A 245 -1.80 11.48 -3.01
N TYR A 246 -1.44 12.75 -3.24
CA TYR A 246 -0.19 13.33 -2.73
C TYR A 246 -0.06 13.21 -1.21
N VAL A 247 -1.14 13.41 -0.45
CA VAL A 247 -1.10 13.31 1.02
C VAL A 247 -0.76 11.89 1.43
N VAL A 248 -1.37 10.90 0.76
CA VAL A 248 -1.16 9.50 1.11
C VAL A 248 0.21 9.00 0.66
N ILE A 249 0.69 9.41 -0.52
CA ILE A 249 2.06 9.13 -1.00
C ILE A 249 3.10 9.68 -0.02
N LEU A 250 2.96 10.94 0.40
CA LEU A 250 3.87 11.54 1.37
C LEU A 250 3.78 10.87 2.74
N PHE A 251 2.60 10.46 3.17
CA PHE A 251 2.44 9.68 4.40
C PHE A 251 3.13 8.32 4.29
N HIS A 252 2.99 7.65 3.15
CA HIS A 252 3.58 6.35 2.90
C HIS A 252 5.12 6.41 2.92
N LEU A 253 5.69 7.42 2.29
CA LEU A 253 7.11 7.76 2.38
C LEU A 253 7.53 8.01 3.83
N LEU A 254 6.79 8.86 4.55
CA LEU A 254 7.09 9.25 5.92
C LEU A 254 7.07 8.06 6.89
N ILE A 255 6.13 7.13 6.73
CA ILE A 255 6.06 5.93 7.55
C ILE A 255 7.25 4.99 7.26
N ASN A 256 7.54 4.71 5.99
CA ASN A 256 8.60 3.76 5.65
C ASN A 256 10.01 4.28 6.00
N LEU A 257 10.26 5.58 5.78
CA LEU A 257 11.57 6.18 5.99
C LEU A 257 11.74 6.76 7.40
N GLY A 258 10.73 7.48 7.90
CA GLY A 258 10.80 8.19 9.18
C GLY A 258 10.35 7.32 10.35
N TRP A 259 9.14 6.74 10.29
CA TRP A 259 8.61 5.97 11.42
C TRP A 259 9.40 4.69 11.67
N SER A 260 9.89 4.00 10.64
CA SER A 260 10.78 2.84 10.80
C SER A 260 12.01 3.17 11.66
N ALA A 261 12.61 4.35 11.48
CA ALA A 261 13.73 4.82 12.31
C ALA A 261 13.30 5.11 13.75
N VAL A 262 12.11 5.70 13.94
CA VAL A 262 11.53 5.94 15.28
C VAL A 262 11.28 4.64 16.03
N VAL A 263 10.69 3.63 15.37
CA VAL A 263 10.48 2.29 15.96
C VAL A 263 11.81 1.65 16.30
N GLN A 264 12.80 1.72 15.40
CA GLN A 264 14.12 1.16 15.64
C GLN A 264 14.75 1.76 16.90
N TRP A 265 14.74 3.08 17.01
CA TRP A 265 15.28 3.80 18.16
C TRP A 265 14.48 3.50 19.45
N ALA A 266 13.16 3.62 19.41
CA ALA A 266 12.31 3.52 20.60
C ALA A 266 12.19 2.11 21.17
N LEU A 267 12.24 1.07 20.32
CA LEU A 267 12.07 -0.32 20.75
C LEU A 267 13.39 -1.08 20.88
N TYR A 268 14.43 -0.69 20.13
CA TYR A 268 15.69 -1.44 20.05
C TYR A 268 16.95 -0.59 20.31
N GLY A 269 16.87 0.74 20.24
CA GLY A 269 18.00 1.65 20.36
C GLY A 269 18.35 2.10 21.78
N GLY A 270 17.57 1.72 22.80
CA GLY A 270 17.80 2.12 24.20
C GLY A 270 18.77 1.24 24.98
N GLY A 271 19.56 0.38 24.32
CA GLY A 271 20.39 -0.65 24.96
C GLY A 271 21.75 -0.89 24.32
N GLN A 272 22.31 0.12 23.65
CA GLN A 272 23.75 0.17 23.33
C GLN A 272 24.39 1.36 24.04
#